data_AF-A0A3B8MLI4-F1
#
_entry.id   AF-A0A3B8MLI4-F1
#
_cell.length_a   1.000
_cell.length_b   1.000
_cell.length_c   1.000
_cell.angle_alpha   90.00
_cell.angle_beta   90.00
_cell.angle_gamma   90.00
#
_symmetry.space_group_name_H-M   'P 1'
#
loop_
_entity.id
_entity.type
_entity.pdbx_description
1 polymer ?
#
loop_
_entity_poly.entity_id
_entity_poly.type
_entity_poly.pdbx_seq_one_letter_code
_entity_poly.pdbx_strand_id
1 'polypeptide(L)'
;MKIESMTSPDIDGLPKDTLVIVPVTSLEQHSDHLPILTDTLIAQKCVDRLDNRMGKQVLMLPVMWLVYSQHHMRYAGTISAS
;
A
#
# COMPACT_ATOMS: atom_id res chain seq x y z
N MET A 1 1.08 6.26 12.17
CA MET A 1 2.09 7.21 11.66
C MET A 1 2.31 6.90 10.19
N LYS A 2 2.31 7.89 9.31
CA LYS A 2 2.56 7.67 7.87
C LYS A 2 3.93 8.20 7.50
N ILE A 3 4.74 7.36 6.84
CA ILE A 3 6.11 7.73 6.47
C ILE A 3 6.15 8.90 5.47
N GLU A 4 5.08 9.09 4.68
CA GLU A 4 4.97 10.15 3.66
C GLU A 4 5.03 11.57 4.24
N SER A 5 4.76 11.73 5.53
CA SER A 5 4.81 13.01 6.24
C SER A 5 5.98 13.11 7.23
N MET A 6 6.95 12.20 7.18
CA MET A 6 8.07 12.12 8.12
C MET A 6 9.39 12.50 7.44
N THR A 7 10.29 13.12 8.20
CA THR A 7 11.65 13.45 7.79
C THR A 7 12.64 12.36 8.23
N SER A 8 13.85 12.36 7.68
CA SER A 8 14.88 11.39 8.08
C SER A 8 15.17 11.39 9.59
N PRO A 9 15.26 12.54 10.30
CA PRO A 9 15.37 12.55 11.76
C PRO A 9 14.17 11.93 12.49
N ASP A 10 12.94 12.15 12.00
CA ASP A 10 11.76 11.54 12.61
C ASP A 10 11.84 10.00 12.56
N ILE A 11 12.38 9.45 11.47
CA ILE A 11 12.58 8.01 11.28
C ILE A 11 13.73 7.48 12.14
N ASP A 12 14.85 8.20 12.21
CA ASP A 12 16.00 7.81 13.05
C ASP A 12 15.62 7.75 14.54
N GLY A 13 14.75 8.66 14.98
CA GLY A 13 14.24 8.71 16.35
C GLY A 13 13.21 7.65 16.72
N LEU A 14 12.75 6.81 15.78
CA LEU A 14 11.78 5.76 16.09
C LEU A 14 12.41 4.62 16.92
N PRO A 15 11.65 4.01 17.85
CA PRO A 15 12.06 2.78 18.52
C PRO A 15 12.43 1.69 17.51
N LYS A 16 13.50 0.93 17.77
CA LYS A 16 13.96 -0.13 16.84
C LYS A 16 13.00 -1.32 16.73
N ASP A 17 12.06 -1.44 17.67
CA ASP A 17 10.97 -2.41 17.70
C ASP A 17 9.64 -1.85 17.15
N THR A 18 9.68 -0.69 16.49
CA THR A 18 8.49 -0.11 15.84
C THR A 18 7.90 -1.11 14.83
N LEU A 19 6.61 -1.42 15.00
CA LEU A 19 5.89 -2.25 14.04
C LEU A 19 5.66 -1.48 12.74
N VAL A 20 6.18 -2.02 11.64
CA VAL A 20 6.04 -1.44 10.29
C VAL A 20 5.00 -2.24 9.49
N ILE A 21 4.12 -1.54 8.78
CA ILE A 21 3.17 -2.17 7.86
C ILE A 21 3.48 -1.72 6.44
N VAL A 22 3.62 -2.72 5.57
CA VAL A 22 3.91 -2.56 4.14
C VAL A 22 2.68 -3.03 3.36
N PRO A 23 1.80 -2.11 2.93
CA PRO A 23 0.65 -2.47 2.10
C PRO A 23 1.10 -2.75 0.67
N VAL A 24 0.85 -3.98 0.20
CA VAL A 24 1.24 -4.47 -1.13
C VAL A 24 -0.03 -4.88 -1.89
N THR A 25 -0.19 -4.37 -3.11
CA THR A 25 -1.41 -4.42 -3.92
C THR A 25 -1.11 -4.36 -5.41
N SER A 26 -2.11 -4.49 -6.27
CA SER A 26 -1.93 -4.50 -7.72
C SER A 26 -2.61 -3.33 -8.46
N LEU A 27 -2.24 -3.20 -9.73
CA LEU A 27 -2.98 -2.50 -10.77
C LEU A 27 -3.26 -3.51 -11.89
N GLU A 28 -4.37 -4.22 -11.78
CA GLU A 28 -4.67 -5.40 -12.59
C GLU A 28 -6.16 -5.60 -12.89
N GLN A 29 -6.45 -6.36 -13.94
CA GLN A 29 -7.80 -6.65 -14.38
C GLN A 29 -8.66 -7.33 -13.30
N HIS A 30 -9.87 -6.81 -13.09
CA HIS A 30 -10.86 -7.30 -12.13
C HIS A 30 -12.23 -7.57 -12.79
N SER A 31 -12.24 -8.30 -13.90
CA SER A 31 -13.44 -8.54 -14.74
C SER A 31 -14.02 -7.23 -15.32
N ASP A 32 -15.26 -7.27 -15.84
CA ASP A 32 -15.87 -6.14 -16.59
C ASP A 32 -16.59 -5.13 -15.68
N HIS A 33 -16.66 -5.41 -14.37
CA HIS A 33 -17.53 -4.71 -13.44
C HIS A 33 -16.79 -3.98 -12.32
N LEU A 34 -15.47 -4.15 -12.21
CA LEU A 34 -14.66 -3.47 -11.20
C LEU A 34 -13.50 -2.70 -11.86
N PRO A 35 -13.06 -1.58 -11.25
CA PRO A 35 -11.86 -0.87 -11.70
C PRO A 35 -10.60 -1.71 -11.57
N ILE A 36 -9.62 -1.48 -12.46
CA ILE A 36 -8.30 -2.14 -12.41
C ILE A 36 -7.46 -1.79 -11.17
N LEU A 37 -7.88 -0.81 -10.38
CA LEU A 37 -7.19 -0.35 -9.17
C LEU A 37 -7.85 -0.91 -7.88
N THR A 38 -8.71 -1.93 -8.01
CA THR A 38 -9.54 -2.45 -6.91
C THR A 38 -8.72 -2.78 -5.66
N ASP A 39 -7.64 -3.56 -5.80
CA ASP A 39 -6.77 -3.94 -4.68
C ASP A 39 -6.21 -2.74 -3.94
N THR A 40 -5.65 -1.79 -4.70
CA THR A 40 -5.06 -0.56 -4.17
C THR A 40 -6.11 0.28 -3.44
N LEU A 41 -7.33 0.43 -4.00
CA LEU A 41 -8.41 1.18 -3.37
C LEU A 41 -8.86 0.56 -2.05
N ILE A 42 -9.01 -0.77 -2.01
CA ILE A 42 -9.37 -1.50 -0.78
C ILE A 42 -8.29 -1.33 0.27
N ALA A 43 -7.02 -1.57 -0.09
CA ALA A 43 -5.91 -1.48 0.84
C ALA A 43 -5.74 -0.06 1.39
N GLN A 44 -5.89 0.97 0.56
CA GLN A 44 -5.84 2.36 1.02
C GLN A 44 -6.87 2.61 2.12
N LYS A 45 -8.10 2.10 1.96
CA LYS A 45 -9.14 2.23 2.97
C LYS A 45 -8.90 1.36 4.21
N CYS A 46 -8.16 0.26 4.10
CA CYS A 46 -7.69 -0.50 5.26
C CYS A 46 -6.59 0.27 6.01
N VAL A 47 -5.61 0.83 5.31
CA VAL A 47 -4.53 1.64 5.87
C VAL A 47 -5.07 2.85 6.60
N ASP A 48 -5.99 3.60 6.00
CA ASP A 48 -6.59 4.79 6.65
C ASP A 48 -7.33 4.41 7.94
N ARG A 49 -8.05 3.29 7.96
CA ARG A 49 -8.73 2.80 9.19
C ARG A 49 -7.75 2.33 10.24
N LEU A 50 -6.66 1.69 9.82
CA LEU A 50 -5.65 1.16 10.71
C LEU A 50 -4.84 2.29 11.36
N ASP A 51 -4.45 3.31 10.59
CA ASP A 51 -3.78 4.50 11.09
C ASP A 51 -4.66 5.25 12.11
N ASN A 52 -5.96 5.40 11.82
CA ASN A 52 -6.92 5.99 12.76
C ASN A 52 -7.07 5.19 14.07
N ARG A 53 -6.94 3.86 14.03
CA ARG A 53 -7.12 2.99 15.21
C ARG A 53 -5.84 2.80 16.03
N MET A 54 -4.69 2.73 15.37
CA MET A 54 -3.40 2.39 15.99
C MET A 54 -2.55 3.63 16.30
N GLY A 55 -2.79 4.75 15.60
CA GLY A 55 -2.13 6.03 15.82
C GLY A 55 -0.60 5.93 15.75
N LYS A 56 0.06 6.20 16.87
CA LYS A 56 1.54 6.23 16.98
C LYS A 56 2.19 4.87 17.23
N GLN A 57 1.41 3.78 17.30
CA GLN A 57 1.93 2.45 17.59
C GLN A 57 2.55 1.76 16.37
N VAL A 58 2.23 2.25 15.16
CA VAL A 58 2.63 1.62 13.90
C VAL A 58 3.10 2.65 12.88
N LEU A 59 4.14 2.27 12.12
CA LEU A 59 4.64 3.02 10.97
C LEU A 59 4.06 2.44 9.68
N MET A 60 3.22 3.22 9.00
CA MET A 60 2.64 2.86 7.71
C MET A 60 3.54 3.32 6.58
N LEU A 61 3.94 2.39 5.71
CA LEU A 61 4.52 2.72 4.41
C LEU A 61 3.41 3.05 3.40
N PRO A 62 3.75 3.71 2.28
CA PRO A 62 2.78 3.99 1.21
C PRO A 62 2.23 2.69 0.62
N VAL A 63 1.01 2.73 0.10
CA VAL A 63 0.43 1.60 -0.63
C VAL A 63 1.22 1.37 -1.91
N MET A 64 1.84 0.19 -2.00
CA MET A 64 2.59 -0.25 -3.18
C MET A 64 1.62 -0.87 -4.17
N TRP A 65 1.24 -0.11 -5.20
CA TRP A 65 0.36 -0.56 -6.28
C TRP A 65 1.13 -1.22 -7.45
N LEU A 66 2.41 -0.85 -7.62
CA LEU A 66 3.27 -1.41 -8.66
C LEU A 66 3.93 -2.69 -8.13
N VAL A 67 3.30 -3.84 -8.37
CA VAL A 67 3.76 -5.16 -7.92
C VAL A 67 3.67 -6.19 -9.04
N TYR A 68 4.02 -7.44 -8.74
CA TYR A 68 3.93 -8.54 -9.68
C TYR A 68 2.47 -8.92 -10.00
N SER A 69 2.04 -8.66 -11.23
CA SER A 69 0.72 -8.99 -11.79
C SER A 69 0.83 -9.60 -13.20
N GLN A 70 1.94 -10.29 -13.50
CA GLN A 70 2.23 -10.84 -14.85
C GLN A 70 1.11 -11.73 -15.40
N HIS A 71 0.40 -12.45 -14.54
CA HIS A 71 -0.70 -13.34 -14.92
C HIS A 71 -1.96 -12.59 -15.42
N HIS A 72 -2.05 -11.27 -15.16
CA HIS A 72 -3.10 -10.39 -15.69
C HIS A 72 -2.66 -9.59 -16.93
N MET A 73 -1.39 -9.67 -17.37
CA MET A 73 -0.84 -8.84 -18.46
C MET A 73 -1.51 -9.04 -19.83
N ARG A 74 -2.24 -10.15 -20.03
CA ARG A 74 -3.06 -10.35 -21.24
C ARG A 74 -4.27 -9.40 -21.33
N TYR A 75 -4.61 -8.71 -20.25
CA TYR A 75 -5.74 -7.79 -20.17
C TYR A 75 -5.25 -6.34 -20.18
N ALA A 76 -5.89 -5.51 -21.00
CA ALA A 76 -5.55 -4.11 -21.15
C ALA A 76 -5.64 -3.36 -19.81
N GLY A 77 -4.68 -2.46 -19.57
CA GLY A 77 -4.62 -1.65 -18.36
C GLY A 77 -3.80 -2.24 -17.21
N THR A 78 -3.53 -3.56 -17.19
CA THR A 78 -2.65 -4.16 -16.17
C THR A 78 -1.23 -3.61 -16.27
N ILE A 79 -0.63 -3.23 -15.13
CA ILE A 79 0.78 -2.84 -15.02
C ILE A 79 1.44 -3.76 -13.97
N SER A 80 2.50 -4.45 -14.37
CA SER A 80 3.26 -5.35 -13.50
C SER A 80 4.69 -4.89 -13.32
N ALA A 81 5.21 -5.03 -12.10
CA ALA A 81 6.64 -5.06 -11.84
C ALA A 81 7.29 -6.34 -12.43
N SER A 82 8.61 -6.29 -12.61
CA SER A 82 9.46 -7.34 -13.19
C SER A 82 10.28 -8.06 -12.14
#